data_AF-A0A9D1R6V6-F1
#
_entry.id   AF-A0A9D1R6V6-F1
#
_cell.length_a   1.000
_cell.length_b   1.000
_cell.length_c   1.000
_cell.angle_alpha   90.00
_cell.angle_beta   90.00
_cell.angle_gamma   90.00
#
_symmetry.space_group_name_H-M   'P 1'
#
loop_
_entity.id
_entity.type
_entity.pdbx_description
1 polymer ?
#
loop_
_entity_poly.entity_id
_entity_poly.type
_entity_poly.pdbx_seq_one_letter_code
_entity_poly.pdbx_strand_id
1 'polypeptide(L)'
;MEEIIKVGFLGVAGVLLAVQFKGQKPEYGIYIGFAIGILIFSYVLRQVEAVVNQLGLIQKYLGGAQSYLAILLKVVGITYICEFSSGICKDAGYGAIADQIEILGKLSVMFAGLPILFAVIEQIQSFAG
;
A
#
# COMPACT_ATOMS: atom_id res chain seq x y z
N MET A 1 16.89 9.25 0.85
CA MET A 1 16.73 10.14 2.04
C MET A 1 16.11 11.48 1.67
N GLU A 2 16.59 12.19 0.65
CA GLU A 2 16.00 13.50 0.26
C GLU A 2 14.49 13.44 -0.05
N GLU A 3 14.02 12.42 -0.78
CA GLU A 3 12.59 12.28 -1.10
C GLU A 3 11.73 12.08 0.17
N ILE A 4 12.19 11.27 1.12
CA ILE A 4 11.49 11.05 2.39
C ILE A 4 11.41 12.33 3.22
N ILE A 5 12.50 13.11 3.25
CA ILE A 5 12.52 14.41 3.93
C ILE A 5 11.55 15.40 3.25
N LYS A 6 11.53 15.44 1.91
CA LYS A 6 10.60 16.30 1.14
C LYS A 6 9.14 15.92 1.38
N VAL A 7 8.82 14.62 1.36
CA VAL A 7 7.46 14.10 1.62
C VAL A 7 7.04 14.40 3.05
N GLY A 8 7.93 14.20 4.03
CA GLY A 8 7.66 14.52 5.44
C GLY A 8 7.39 16.01 5.65
N PHE A 9 8.20 16.88 5.06
CA PHE A 9 7.99 18.33 5.13
C PHE A 9 6.68 18.76 4.46
N LEU A 10 6.37 18.20 3.30
CA LEU A 10 5.13 18.46 2.57
C LEU A 10 3.89 18.02 3.37
N GLY A 11 3.97 16.88 4.05
CA GLY A 11 2.91 16.41 4.95
C GLY A 11 2.69 17.35 6.14
N VAL A 12 3.76 17.72 6.86
CA VAL A 12 3.66 18.62 8.02
C VAL A 12 3.16 20.01 7.63
N ALA A 13 3.73 20.61 6.59
CA ALA A 13 3.31 21.92 6.10
C ALA A 13 1.86 21.90 5.61
N GLY A 14 1.48 20.84 4.89
CA GLY A 14 0.14 20.66 4.39
C GLY A 14 -0.92 20.52 5.49
N VAL A 15 -0.63 19.74 6.54
CA VAL A 15 -1.55 19.59 7.69
C VAL A 15 -1.68 20.90 8.47
N LEU A 16 -0.59 21.65 8.67
CA LEU A 16 -0.65 22.97 9.32
C LEU A 16 -1.54 23.95 8.54
N LEU A 17 -1.46 23.94 7.21
CA LEU A 17 -2.36 24.72 6.36
C LEU A 17 -3.81 24.25 6.48
N ALA A 18 -4.06 22.94 6.46
CA ALA A 18 -5.42 22.39 6.61
C ALA A 18 -6.08 22.78 7.95
N VAL A 19 -5.30 22.81 9.04
CA VAL A 19 -5.79 23.21 10.38
C VAL A 19 -6.23 24.67 10.43
N GLN A 20 -5.53 25.59 9.76
CA GLN A 20 -5.91 27.01 9.70
C GLN A 20 -7.30 27.23 9.07
N PHE A 21 -7.64 26.47 8.02
CA PHE A 21 -8.93 26.58 7.35
C PHE A 21 -10.07 25.85 8.08
N LYS A 22 -9.74 24.91 8.97
CA LYS A 22 -10.71 24.14 9.76
C LYS A 22 -11.57 25.04 10.67
N GLY A 23 -11.06 26.20 11.09
CA GLY A 23 -11.76 27.16 11.95
C GLY A 23 -12.83 28.02 11.27
N GLN A 24 -12.79 28.18 9.94
CA GLN A 24 -13.81 28.95 9.20
C GLN A 24 -14.76 28.04 8.40
N LYS A 25 -14.19 27.17 7.55
CA LYS A 25 -14.93 26.31 6.62
C LYS A 25 -14.25 24.93 6.57
N PRO A 26 -14.72 23.95 7.37
CA PRO A 26 -14.04 22.67 7.55
C PRO A 26 -13.93 21.84 6.27
N GLU A 27 -14.81 22.07 5.29
CA GLU A 27 -14.79 21.43 3.97
C GLU A 27 -13.46 21.67 3.22
N TYR A 28 -12.89 22.88 3.30
CA TYR A 28 -11.59 23.16 2.66
C TYR A 28 -10.44 22.40 3.32
N GLY A 29 -10.52 22.14 4.63
CA GLY A 29 -9.54 21.31 5.32
C GLY A 29 -9.51 19.88 4.77
N ILE A 30 -10.68 19.32 4.45
CA ILE A 30 -10.80 17.98 3.85
C ILE A 30 -10.22 17.97 2.43
N TYR A 31 -10.54 18.97 1.59
CA TYR A 31 -9.98 19.04 0.24
C TYR A 31 -8.46 19.20 0.22
N ILE A 32 -7.91 20.03 1.13
CA ILE A 32 -6.47 20.20 1.28
C ILE A 32 -5.82 18.90 1.73
N GLY A 33 -6.38 18.23 2.76
CA GLY A 33 -5.89 16.94 3.24
C GLY A 33 -5.90 15.87 2.14
N PHE A 34 -6.97 15.80 1.36
CA PHE A 34 -7.08 14.88 0.23
C PHE A 34 -6.03 15.16 -0.87
N ALA A 35 -5.82 16.44 -1.22
CA ALA A 35 -4.80 16.83 -2.20
C ALA A 35 -3.38 16.47 -1.74
N ILE A 36 -3.06 16.72 -0.46
CA ILE A 36 -1.77 16.33 0.14
C ILE A 36 -1.63 14.80 0.15
N GLY A 37 -2.68 14.08 0.52
CA GLY A 37 -2.70 12.62 0.49
C GLY A 37 -2.36 12.05 -0.88
N ILE A 38 -2.97 12.59 -1.96
CA ILE A 38 -2.66 12.20 -3.34
C ILE A 38 -1.20 12.51 -3.69
N LEU A 39 -0.69 13.68 -3.33
CA LEU A 39 0.70 14.04 -3.59
C LEU A 39 1.66 13.07 -2.90
N ILE A 40 1.46 12.79 -1.62
CA ILE A 40 2.28 11.85 -0.85
C ILE A 40 2.20 10.44 -1.47
N PHE A 41 1.01 9.98 -1.84
CA PHE A 41 0.82 8.68 -2.46
C PHE A 41 1.53 8.54 -3.81
N SER A 42 1.56 9.61 -4.61
CA SER A 42 2.31 9.60 -5.87
C SER A 42 3.82 9.35 -5.65
N TYR A 43 4.39 9.85 -4.55
CA TYR A 43 5.78 9.54 -4.17
C TYR A 43 5.95 8.10 -3.71
N VAL A 44 4.99 7.56 -2.97
CA VAL A 44 5.01 6.14 -2.55
C VAL A 44 4.99 5.23 -3.77
N LEU A 45 4.13 5.51 -4.76
CA LEU A 45 4.06 4.74 -6.01
C LEU A 45 5.40 4.72 -6.76
N ARG A 46 6.11 5.86 -6.83
CA ARG A 46 7.45 5.92 -7.44
C ARG A 46 8.47 5.06 -6.70
N GLN A 47 8.43 5.04 -5.37
CA GLN A 47 9.30 4.16 -4.58
C GLN A 47 8.97 2.68 -4.79
N VAL A 48 7.68 2.33 -4.81
CA VAL A 48 7.24 0.97 -5.11
C VAL A 48 7.73 0.54 -6.50
N GLU A 49 7.63 1.40 -7.51
CA GLU A 49 8.15 1.14 -8.85
C GLU A 49 9.68 0.90 -8.85
N ALA A 50 10.43 1.70 -8.11
CA ALA A 50 11.88 1.50 -7.95
C ALA A 50 12.21 0.13 -7.32
N VAL A 51 11.46 -0.27 -6.29
CA VAL A 51 11.59 -1.59 -5.64
C VAL A 51 11.22 -2.72 -6.60
N VAL A 52 10.12 -2.59 -7.34
CA VAL A 52 9.69 -3.58 -8.35
C VAL A 52 10.75 -3.75 -9.43
N ASN A 53 11.35 -2.66 -9.91
CA ASN A 53 12.42 -2.71 -10.90
C ASN A 53 13.68 -3.43 -10.39
N GLN A 54 14.09 -3.17 -9.14
CA GLN A 54 15.19 -3.87 -8.48
C GLN A 54 14.89 -5.36 -8.32
N LEU A 55 13.67 -5.68 -7.89
CA LEU A 55 13.21 -7.06 -7.76
C LEU A 55 13.13 -7.79 -9.10
N GLY A 56 12.81 -7.09 -10.19
CA GLY A 56 12.84 -7.64 -11.54
C GLY A 56 14.25 -8.06 -12.00
N LEU A 57 15.30 -7.36 -11.54
CA LEU A 57 16.68 -7.79 -11.77
C LEU A 57 16.99 -9.07 -10.98
N ILE A 58 16.55 -9.13 -9.72
CA ILE A 58 16.69 -10.30 -8.84
C ILE A 58 15.96 -11.52 -9.43
N GLN A 59 14.75 -11.33 -10.00
CA GLN A 59 14.00 -12.40 -10.67
C GLN A 59 14.79 -13.10 -11.78
N LYS A 60 15.66 -12.38 -12.51
CA LYS A 60 16.50 -12.97 -13.57
C LYS A 60 17.53 -13.96 -13.02
N TYR A 61 17.92 -13.84 -11.76
CA TYR A 61 18.86 -14.74 -11.09
C TYR A 61 18.17 -15.91 -10.36
N LEU A 62 16.84 -15.87 -10.18
CA LEU A 62 16.11 -16.78 -9.29
C LEU A 62 15.52 -18.04 -9.95
N GLY A 63 15.90 -18.38 -11.19
CA GLY A 63 15.68 -19.70 -11.81
C GLY A 63 14.43 -20.48 -11.35
N GLY A 64 13.22 -19.97 -11.66
CA GLY A 64 11.94 -20.62 -11.31
C GLY A 64 11.18 -20.01 -10.13
N ALA A 65 11.82 -19.27 -9.23
CA ALA A 65 11.15 -18.62 -8.08
C ALA A 65 10.44 -17.29 -8.43
N GLN A 66 10.33 -16.97 -9.72
CA GLN A 66 9.69 -15.76 -10.23
C GLN A 66 8.20 -15.66 -9.80
N SER A 67 7.52 -16.81 -9.72
CA SER A 67 6.12 -16.89 -9.27
C SER A 67 5.93 -16.41 -7.83
N TYR A 68 6.81 -16.83 -6.89
CA TYR A 68 6.73 -16.41 -5.49
C TYR A 68 6.99 -14.91 -5.32
N LEU A 69 7.95 -14.38 -6.07
CA LEU A 69 8.29 -12.96 -6.02
C LEU A 69 7.13 -12.10 -6.58
N ALA A 70 6.45 -12.58 -7.62
CA ALA A 70 5.24 -11.95 -8.13
C ALA A 70 4.09 -11.97 -7.10
N ILE A 71 3.90 -13.08 -6.37
CA ILE A 71 2.89 -13.17 -5.31
C ILE A 71 3.21 -12.20 -4.16
N LEU A 72 4.48 -12.14 -3.72
CA LEU A 72 4.92 -11.19 -2.69
C LEU A 72 4.62 -9.74 -3.09
N LEU A 73 4.99 -9.35 -4.31
CA LEU A 73 4.68 -8.02 -4.84
C LEU A 73 3.18 -7.74 -4.89
N LYS A 74 2.38 -8.74 -5.27
CA LYS A 74 0.91 -8.61 -5.32
C LYS A 74 0.32 -8.38 -3.94
N VAL A 75 0.78 -9.12 -2.93
CA VAL A 75 0.36 -8.96 -1.53
C VAL A 75 0.72 -7.57 -1.01
N VAL A 76 1.99 -7.15 -1.18
CA VAL A 76 2.46 -5.82 -0.75
C VAL A 76 1.66 -4.69 -1.42
N GLY A 77 1.41 -4.82 -2.73
CA GLY A 77 0.61 -3.85 -3.48
C GLY A 77 -0.83 -3.73 -2.96
N ILE A 78 -1.48 -4.87 -2.68
CA ILE A 78 -2.84 -4.89 -2.09
C ILE A 78 -2.84 -4.17 -0.74
N THR A 79 -1.87 -4.46 0.14
CA THR A 79 -1.80 -3.86 1.47
C THR A 79 -1.65 -2.34 1.40
N TYR A 80 -0.74 -1.83 0.57
CA TYR A 80 -0.53 -0.38 0.42
C TYR A 80 -1.77 0.34 -0.12
N ILE A 81 -2.45 -0.23 -1.13
CA ILE A 81 -3.66 0.39 -1.71
C ILE A 81 -4.78 0.42 -0.67
N CYS A 82 -4.98 -0.67 0.08
CA CYS A 82 -6.00 -0.75 1.11
C CYS A 82 -5.71 0.20 2.29
N GLU A 83 -4.47 0.26 2.78
CA GLU A 83 -4.08 1.16 3.87
C GLU A 83 -4.25 2.62 3.47
N PHE A 84 -3.82 2.99 2.26
CA PHE A 84 -3.96 4.36 1.77
C PHE A 84 -5.43 4.76 1.61
N SER A 85 -6.23 3.91 0.96
CA SER A 85 -7.65 4.18 0.74
C SER A 85 -8.43 4.23 2.06
N SER A 86 -8.15 3.31 2.99
CA SER A 86 -8.71 3.32 4.34
C SER A 86 -8.33 4.59 5.10
N GLY A 87 -7.05 4.97 5.09
CA GLY A 87 -6.56 6.18 5.74
C GLY A 87 -7.30 7.43 5.27
N ILE A 88 -7.45 7.61 3.95
CA ILE A 88 -8.22 8.72 3.38
C ILE A 88 -9.68 8.70 3.85
N CYS A 89 -10.33 7.53 3.83
CA CYS A 89 -11.71 7.42 4.28
C CYS A 89 -11.86 7.76 5.77
N LYS A 90 -10.90 7.35 6.62
CA LYS A 90 -10.85 7.72 8.05
C LYS A 90 -10.66 9.22 8.23
N ASP A 91 -9.75 9.83 7.50
CA ASP A 91 -9.46 11.27 7.55
C ASP A 91 -10.65 12.12 7.09
N ALA A 92 -11.45 11.62 6.15
CA ALA A 92 -12.69 12.25 5.71
C ALA A 92 -13.89 12.04 6.68
N GLY A 93 -13.71 11.27 7.76
CA GLY A 93 -14.76 10.96 8.74
C GLY A 93 -15.60 9.71 8.41
N TYR A 94 -15.28 8.98 7.34
CA TYR A 94 -15.97 7.76 6.91
C TYR A 94 -15.27 6.49 7.42
N GLY A 95 -15.16 6.33 8.74
CA GLY A 95 -14.49 5.19 9.38
C GLY A 95 -15.09 3.82 9.01
N ALA A 96 -16.43 3.72 8.94
CA ALA A 96 -17.08 2.45 8.59
C ALA A 96 -16.74 1.95 7.18
N ILE A 97 -16.59 2.86 6.20
CA ILE A 97 -16.18 2.52 4.83
C ILE A 97 -14.70 2.11 4.82
N ALA A 98 -13.87 2.81 5.58
CA ALA A 98 -12.46 2.50 5.72
C ALA A 98 -12.22 1.08 6.28
N ASP A 99 -12.98 0.70 7.31
CA ASP A 99 -12.89 -0.62 7.92
C ASP A 99 -13.31 -1.72 6.93
N GLN A 100 -14.32 -1.47 6.08
CA GLN A 100 -14.69 -2.39 5.00
C GLN A 100 -13.57 -2.56 3.97
N ILE A 101 -12.86 -1.48 3.62
CA ILE A 101 -11.69 -1.54 2.72
C ILE A 101 -10.57 -2.39 3.32
N GLU A 102 -10.30 -2.25 4.62
CA GLU A 102 -9.29 -3.06 5.31
C GLU A 102 -9.68 -4.54 5.37
N ILE A 103 -10.94 -4.86 5.63
CA ILE A 103 -11.43 -6.25 5.63
C ILE A 103 -11.25 -6.88 4.24
N LEU A 104 -11.62 -6.16 3.17
CA LEU A 104 -11.42 -6.62 1.80
C LEU A 104 -9.94 -6.87 1.48
N GLY A 105 -9.06 -5.97 1.92
CA GLY A 105 -7.62 -6.11 1.75
C GLY A 105 -7.07 -7.37 2.44
N LYS A 106 -7.45 -7.58 3.71
CA LYS A 106 -7.05 -8.78 4.48
C LYS A 106 -7.50 -10.07 3.81
N LEU A 107 -8.76 -10.12 3.34
CA LEU A 107 -9.27 -11.28 2.59
C LEU A 107 -8.51 -11.50 1.28
N SER A 108 -8.23 -10.43 0.54
CA SER A 108 -7.49 -10.49 -0.72
C SER A 108 -6.06 -11.01 -0.54
N VAL A 109 -5.37 -10.59 0.53
CA VAL A 109 -4.05 -11.12 0.91
C VAL A 109 -4.13 -12.60 1.26
N MET A 110 -5.17 -13.01 2.00
CA MET A 110 -5.38 -14.42 2.35
C MET A 110 -5.55 -15.30 1.10
N PHE A 111 -6.36 -14.85 0.14
CA PHE A 111 -6.53 -15.53 -1.16
C PHE A 111 -5.24 -15.57 -1.97
N ALA A 112 -4.45 -14.49 -1.97
CA ALA A 112 -3.17 -14.45 -2.65
C ALA A 112 -2.13 -15.42 -2.05
N GLY A 113 -2.28 -15.81 -0.78
CA GLY A 113 -1.44 -16.80 -0.11
C GLY A 113 -1.79 -18.26 -0.40
N LEU A 114 -3.00 -18.56 -0.89
CA LEU A 114 -3.43 -19.94 -1.18
C LEU A 114 -2.50 -20.70 -2.13
N PRO A 115 -2.02 -20.12 -3.25
CA PRO A 115 -1.07 -20.81 -4.15
C PRO A 115 0.22 -21.24 -3.44
N ILE A 116 0.68 -20.45 -2.46
CA ILE A 116 1.88 -20.79 -1.69
C ILE A 116 1.61 -22.01 -0.81
N LEU A 117 0.45 -22.05 -0.14
CA LEU A 117 0.04 -23.21 0.68
C LEU A 117 -0.08 -24.48 -0.15
N PHE A 118 -0.69 -24.41 -1.35
CA PHE A 118 -0.78 -25.56 -2.25
C PHE A 118 0.60 -26.07 -2.67
N ALA A 119 1.53 -25.18 -3.04
CA ALA A 119 2.89 -25.56 -3.40
C ALA A 119 3.61 -26.30 -2.25
N VAL A 120 3.42 -25.85 -1.00
CA VAL A 120 4.01 -26.53 0.17
C VAL A 120 3.39 -27.90 0.39
N ILE A 121 2.07 -28.05 0.25
CA ILE A 121 1.37 -29.33 0.40
C ILE A 121 1.85 -30.34 -0.65
N GLU A 122 1.95 -29.93 -1.92
CA GLU A 122 2.46 -30.77 -3.01
C GLU A 122 3.90 -31.22 -2.74
N GLN A 123 4.76 -30.32 -2.25
CA GLN A 123 6.13 -30.65 -1.90
C GLN A 123 6.20 -31.70 -0.78
N ILE A 124 5.38 -31.56 0.26
CA ILE A 124 5.31 -32.54 1.36
C ILE A 124 4.83 -33.89 0.86
N GLN A 125 3.80 -33.93 0.00
CA GLN A 125 3.30 -35.18 -0.58
C GLN A 125 4.36 -35.87 -1.44
N SER A 126 5.16 -35.10 -2.20
CA SER A 126 6.29 -35.62 -2.98
C SER A 126 7.41 -36.23 -2.13
N PHE A 127 7.56 -35.82 -0.87
CA PHE A 127 8.54 -36.43 0.05
C PHE A 127 7.97 -37.63 0.81
N ALA A 128 6.64 -37.72 0.94
CA ALA A 128 5.95 -38.76 1.69
C ALA A 128 5.57 -40.00 0.84
N GLY A 129 5.62 -39.89 -0.50
CA GLY A 129 5.51 -41.00 -1.45
C GLY A 129 6.86 -41.38 -2.03
#